data_AF-A0A401KKN6-F1
#
_entry.id   AF-A0A401KKN6-F1
#
_cell.length_a   1.000
_cell.length_b   1.000
_cell.length_c   1.000
_cell.angle_alpha   90.00
_cell.angle_beta   90.00
_cell.angle_gamma   90.00
#
_symmetry.space_group_name_H-M   'P 1'
#
loop_
_entity.id
_entity.type
_entity.pdbx_description
1 polymer ?
#
loop_
_entity_poly.entity_id
_entity_poly.type
_entity_poly.pdbx_seq_one_letter_code
_entity_poly.pdbx_strand_id
1 'polypeptide(L)'
;MLLTVVIRYFLRPLFRLCEDRNQREGDIDGAQIYRLLQLPRTGIPLLSFTELWQPVERYIQVGFKLRFSIQREVYLRAKHDSLYEIINANPSTEDTSTWVNDMQTYKTKLHSLKKTIWNLQREAHRCLNAIPDGPLKRMLCAHEGRDDWSTSAPPILTSISASNDMNEQARVRRSIIVSEELAQAPQEQVGARQEATSSSSV
;
A
#
# COMPACT_ATOMS: atom_id res chain seq x y z
N MET A 1 -35.66 -20.52 27.08
CA MET A 1 -34.92 -19.29 26.71
C MET A 1 -33.86 -18.91 27.75
N LEU A 2 -34.17 -18.82 29.06
CA LEU A 2 -33.16 -18.48 30.09
C LEU A 2 -32.03 -19.53 30.25
N LEU A 3 -32.36 -20.83 30.17
CA LEU A 3 -31.40 -21.92 30.45
C LEU A 3 -30.19 -21.92 29.49
N THR A 4 -30.41 -21.64 28.20
CA THR A 4 -29.36 -21.59 27.17
C THR A 4 -28.42 -20.39 27.34
N VAL A 5 -28.91 -19.29 27.92
CA VAL A 5 -28.11 -18.09 28.20
C VAL A 5 -27.24 -18.31 29.44
N VAL A 6 -27.81 -18.87 30.51
CA VAL A 6 -27.09 -19.16 31.76
C VAL A 6 -26.00 -20.21 31.56
N ILE A 7 -26.29 -21.30 30.84
CA ILE A 7 -25.30 -22.33 30.51
C ILE A 7 -24.13 -21.72 29.72
N ARG A 8 -24.39 -20.85 28.74
CA ARG A 8 -23.32 -20.22 27.97
C ARG A 8 -22.50 -19.20 28.75
N TYR A 9 -23.11 -18.50 29.72
CA TYR A 9 -22.38 -17.62 30.60
C TYR A 9 -21.39 -18.41 31.47
N PHE A 10 -21.80 -19.59 31.94
CA PHE A 10 -20.94 -20.54 32.63
C PHE A 10 -19.86 -21.15 31.74
N LEU A 11 -20.16 -21.42 30.46
CA LEU A 11 -19.22 -22.02 29.51
C LEU A 11 -18.29 -21.00 28.83
N ARG A 12 -18.51 -19.68 28.99
CA ARG A 12 -17.67 -18.62 28.41
C ARG A 12 -16.18 -18.75 28.75
N PRO A 13 -15.80 -19.01 30.01
CA PRO A 13 -14.40 -19.24 30.38
C PRO A 13 -13.80 -20.45 29.66
N LEU A 14 -14.59 -21.51 29.46
CA LEU A 14 -14.14 -22.72 28.74
C LEU A 14 -13.95 -22.44 27.25
N PHE A 15 -14.88 -21.72 26.61
CA PHE A 15 -14.70 -21.32 25.20
C PHE A 15 -13.48 -20.40 25.03
N ARG A 16 -13.19 -19.54 26.00
CA ARG A 16 -11.98 -18.70 25.97
C ARG A 16 -10.71 -19.54 26.15
N LEU A 17 -10.72 -20.51 27.06
CA LEU A 17 -9.59 -21.44 27.23
C LEU A 17 -9.30 -22.23 25.95
N CYS A 18 -10.35 -22.72 25.29
CA CYS A 18 -10.19 -23.43 24.01
C CYS A 18 -9.78 -22.50 22.87
N GLU A 19 -10.31 -21.27 22.80
CA GLU A 19 -9.82 -20.24 21.86
C GLU A 19 -8.31 -20.02 22.02
N ASP A 20 -7.85 -19.78 23.25
CA ASP A 20 -6.44 -19.50 23.56
C ASP A 20 -5.54 -20.73 23.30
N ARG A 21 -6.09 -21.93 23.45
CA ARG A 21 -5.39 -23.17 23.10
C ARG A 21 -5.21 -23.28 21.58
N ASN A 22 -6.29 -23.17 20.81
CA ASN A 22 -6.23 -23.28 19.35
C ASN A 22 -5.38 -22.16 18.75
N GLN A 23 -5.45 -20.94 19.29
CA GLN A 23 -4.58 -19.82 18.90
C GLN A 23 -3.09 -20.13 19.10
N ARG A 24 -2.72 -20.78 20.22
CA ARG A 24 -1.33 -21.18 20.50
C ARG A 24 -0.85 -22.33 19.61
N GLU A 25 -1.75 -23.23 19.26
CA GLU A 25 -1.49 -24.36 18.36
C GLU A 25 -1.46 -23.95 16.88
N GLY A 26 -1.83 -22.70 16.55
CA GLY A 26 -1.92 -22.20 15.18
C GLY A 26 -3.20 -22.61 14.44
N ASP A 27 -4.14 -23.26 15.12
CA ASP A 27 -5.47 -23.59 14.60
C ASP A 27 -6.39 -22.35 14.63
N ILE A 28 -6.22 -21.50 13.61
CA ILE A 28 -7.00 -20.26 13.47
C ILE A 28 -8.49 -20.58 13.32
N ASP A 29 -8.85 -21.61 12.55
CA ASP A 29 -10.24 -21.94 12.26
C ASP A 29 -10.98 -22.40 13.52
N GLY A 30 -10.36 -23.28 14.32
CA GLY A 30 -10.92 -23.66 15.61
C GLY A 30 -11.03 -22.49 16.58
N ALA A 31 -10.03 -21.60 16.63
CA ALA A 31 -10.11 -20.38 17.43
C ALA A 31 -11.30 -19.48 16.99
N GLN A 32 -11.57 -19.38 15.68
CA GLN A 32 -12.74 -18.64 15.17
C GLN A 32 -14.07 -19.28 15.55
N ILE A 33 -14.16 -20.62 15.52
CA ILE A 33 -15.37 -21.34 15.99
C ILE A 33 -15.64 -21.00 17.45
N TYR A 34 -14.63 -21.01 18.32
CA TYR A 34 -14.82 -20.66 19.73
C TYR A 34 -15.19 -19.19 19.94
N ARG A 35 -14.68 -18.26 19.12
CA ARG A 35 -15.13 -16.85 19.14
C ARG A 35 -16.60 -16.72 18.77
N LEU A 36 -17.05 -17.46 17.75
CA LEU A 36 -18.45 -17.50 17.34
C LEU A 36 -19.36 -18.09 18.44
N LEU A 37 -18.90 -19.13 19.14
CA LEU A 37 -19.64 -19.74 20.26
C LEU A 37 -19.77 -18.79 21.47
N GLN A 38 -18.81 -17.88 21.66
CA GLN A 38 -18.86 -16.83 22.68
C GLN A 38 -19.83 -15.69 22.33
N LEU A 39 -20.26 -15.57 21.07
CA LEU A 39 -21.28 -14.61 20.66
C LEU A 39 -22.68 -15.06 21.12
N PRO A 40 -23.54 -14.13 21.56
CA PRO A 40 -24.93 -14.45 21.90
C PRO A 40 -25.68 -15.02 20.67
N ARG A 41 -26.21 -16.26 20.75
CA ARG A 41 -26.98 -16.89 19.64
C ARG A 41 -28.45 -16.49 19.59
N THR A 42 -29.01 -15.93 20.66
CA THR A 42 -30.41 -15.53 20.69
C THR A 42 -30.57 -14.21 19.94
N GLY A 43 -31.19 -14.28 18.77
CA GLY A 43 -31.42 -13.16 17.88
C GLY A 43 -32.41 -12.15 18.42
N ILE A 44 -32.05 -11.41 19.48
CA ILE A 44 -32.42 -10.02 19.78
C ILE A 44 -31.63 -9.59 21.05
N PRO A 45 -30.82 -8.50 21.03
CA PRO A 45 -30.51 -7.73 19.85
C PRO A 45 -29.03 -7.27 19.84
N LEU A 46 -28.15 -8.10 19.25
CA LEU A 46 -26.93 -7.55 18.66
C LEU A 46 -27.28 -6.38 17.71
N LEU A 47 -28.45 -6.46 17.05
CA LEU A 47 -29.07 -5.43 16.21
C LEU A 47 -29.63 -4.19 16.96
N SER A 48 -29.74 -4.20 18.30
CA SER A 48 -30.18 -3.03 19.10
C SER A 48 -29.03 -2.14 19.51
N PHE A 49 -27.81 -2.68 19.50
CA PHE A 49 -26.62 -1.89 19.65
C PHE A 49 -26.26 -1.31 18.29
N THR A 50 -27.08 -0.37 17.81
CA THR A 50 -26.75 0.49 16.66
C THR A 50 -25.35 1.06 16.82
N GLU A 51 -24.98 1.46 18.04
CA GLU A 51 -23.65 1.98 18.36
C GLU A 51 -22.51 0.96 18.17
N LEU A 52 -22.77 -0.34 18.30
CA LEU A 52 -21.76 -1.40 18.17
C LEU A 52 -21.63 -1.92 16.74
N TRP A 53 -22.73 -1.89 15.97
CA TRP A 53 -22.71 -2.26 14.56
C TRP A 53 -22.16 -1.19 13.64
N GLN A 54 -22.35 0.09 13.97
CA GLN A 54 -21.84 1.19 13.13
C GLN A 54 -20.32 1.10 12.88
N PRO A 55 -19.45 0.90 13.90
CA PRO A 55 -18.02 0.69 13.69
C PRO A 55 -17.69 -0.56 12.87
N VAL A 56 -18.46 -1.64 13.04
CA VAL A 56 -18.25 -2.92 12.34
C VAL A 56 -18.63 -2.78 10.87
N GLU A 57 -19.79 -2.19 10.57
CA GLU A 57 -20.23 -1.91 9.21
C GLU A 57 -19.23 -0.99 8.50
N ARG A 58 -18.82 0.09 9.17
CA ARG A 58 -17.79 1.01 8.68
C ARG A 58 -16.47 0.28 8.39
N TYR A 59 -16.03 -0.60 9.30
CA TYR A 59 -14.83 -1.41 9.11
C TYR A 59 -14.94 -2.28 7.84
N ILE A 60 -16.06 -2.97 7.65
CA ILE A 60 -16.31 -3.82 6.47
C ILE A 60 -16.29 -2.97 5.19
N GLN A 61 -16.99 -1.84 5.16
CA GLN A 61 -17.02 -0.92 4.02
C GLN A 61 -15.62 -0.40 3.67
N VAL A 62 -14.84 -0.01 4.68
CA VAL A 62 -13.46 0.45 4.49
C VAL A 62 -12.59 -0.70 3.97
N GLY A 63 -12.76 -1.92 4.48
CA GLY A 63 -12.07 -3.12 3.99
C GLY A 63 -12.30 -3.37 2.50
N PHE A 64 -13.56 -3.26 2.03
CA PHE A 64 -13.87 -3.37 0.60
C PHE A 64 -13.20 -2.26 -0.23
N LYS A 65 -13.29 -1.01 0.21
CA LYS A 65 -12.65 0.12 -0.48
C LYS A 65 -11.14 -0.03 -0.54
N LEU A 66 -10.52 -0.53 0.54
CA LEU A 66 -9.09 -0.77 0.61
C LEU A 66 -8.66 -1.83 -0.39
N ARG A 67 -9.33 -2.99 -0.42
CA ARG A 67 -9.07 -4.07 -1.39
C ARG A 67 -9.19 -3.58 -2.83
N PHE A 68 -10.26 -2.85 -3.15
CA PHE A 68 -10.44 -2.27 -4.47
C PHE A 68 -9.32 -1.28 -4.84
N SER A 69 -8.93 -0.41 -3.90
CA SER A 69 -7.88 0.58 -4.14
C SER A 69 -6.53 -0.08 -4.42
N ILE A 70 -6.22 -1.15 -3.69
CA ILE A 70 -4.99 -1.91 -3.88
C ILE A 70 -5.01 -2.64 -5.24
N GLN A 71 -6.09 -3.33 -5.59
CA GLN A 71 -6.21 -4.00 -6.89
C GLN A 71 -6.05 -2.99 -8.04
N ARG A 72 -6.64 -1.80 -7.88
CA ARG A 72 -6.48 -0.70 -8.82
C ARG A 72 -5.04 -0.19 -8.91
N GLU A 73 -4.28 -0.23 -7.81
CA GLU A 73 -2.86 0.15 -7.81
C GLU A 73 -2.05 -0.84 -8.65
N VAL A 74 -2.25 -2.14 -8.43
CA VAL A 74 -1.60 -3.21 -9.19
C VAL A 74 -1.91 -3.06 -10.68
N TYR A 75 -3.18 -2.85 -11.03
CA TYR A 75 -3.59 -2.62 -12.42
C TYR A 75 -2.91 -1.40 -13.05
N LEU A 76 -2.91 -0.26 -12.37
CA LEU A 76 -2.31 0.98 -12.90
C LEU A 76 -0.79 0.86 -13.04
N ARG A 77 -0.14 0.13 -12.12
CA ARG A 77 1.29 -0.13 -12.19
C ARG A 77 1.63 -1.01 -13.40
N ALA A 78 0.88 -2.10 -13.62
CA ALA A 78 1.05 -2.94 -14.79
C ALA A 78 0.87 -2.16 -16.11
N LYS A 79 -0.10 -1.25 -16.18
CA LYS A 79 -0.31 -0.37 -17.34
C LYS A 79 0.84 0.62 -17.56
N HIS A 80 1.32 1.23 -16.49
CA HIS A 80 2.47 2.12 -16.54
C HIS A 80 3.73 1.39 -17.03
N ASP A 81 4.02 0.21 -16.47
CA ASP A 81 5.21 -0.56 -16.80
C ASP A 81 5.13 -1.09 -18.24
N SER A 82 3.96 -1.50 -18.70
CA SER A 82 3.73 -1.89 -20.09
C SER A 82 4.01 -0.74 -21.07
N LEU A 83 3.56 0.49 -20.76
CA LEU A 83 3.83 1.65 -21.60
C LEU A 83 5.32 2.03 -21.59
N TYR A 84 5.98 1.90 -20.44
CA TYR A 84 7.41 2.16 -20.33
C TYR A 84 8.23 1.26 -21.26
N GLU A 85 7.94 -0.04 -21.27
CA GLU A 85 8.60 -1.00 -22.16
C GLU A 85 8.33 -0.68 -23.65
N ILE A 86 7.10 -0.29 -24.00
CA ILE A 86 6.75 0.09 -25.38
C ILE A 86 7.53 1.33 -25.84
N ILE A 87 7.61 2.37 -25.00
CA ILE A 87 8.34 3.61 -25.31
C ILE A 87 9.84 3.33 -25.43
N ASN A 88 10.41 2.52 -24.55
CA ASN A 88 11.83 2.15 -24.60
C ASN A 88 12.16 1.34 -25.86
N ALA A 89 11.25 0.46 -26.29
CA ALA A 89 11.44 -0.34 -27.50
C ALA A 89 11.30 0.51 -28.78
N ASN A 90 10.42 1.52 -28.78
CA ASN A 90 10.13 2.35 -29.96
C ASN A 90 10.04 3.84 -29.59
N PRO A 91 11.17 4.54 -29.38
CA PRO A 91 11.18 5.91 -28.85
C PRO A 91 10.78 7.00 -29.86
N SER A 92 10.59 6.66 -31.14
CA SER A 92 10.40 7.62 -32.24
C SER A 92 9.07 7.45 -33.00
N THR A 93 8.10 6.73 -32.43
CA THR A 93 6.76 6.64 -33.01
C THR A 93 5.99 7.94 -32.79
N GLU A 94 5.11 8.30 -33.74
CA GLU A 94 4.23 9.47 -33.64
C GLU A 94 3.36 9.43 -32.35
N ASP A 95 3.02 8.22 -31.91
CA ASP A 95 2.27 7.94 -30.68
C ASP A 95 3.06 8.16 -29.38
N THR A 96 4.39 8.36 -29.44
CA THR A 96 5.24 8.52 -28.25
C THR A 96 4.77 9.66 -27.35
N SER A 97 4.33 10.77 -27.95
CA SER A 97 3.80 11.92 -27.20
C SER A 97 2.55 11.57 -26.39
N THR A 98 1.63 10.80 -26.98
CA THR A 98 0.40 10.30 -26.33
C THR A 98 0.74 9.33 -25.20
N TRP A 99 1.64 8.36 -25.45
CA TRP A 99 2.03 7.38 -24.44
C TRP A 99 2.74 8.01 -23.24
N VAL A 100 3.59 9.01 -23.47
CA VAL A 100 4.22 9.77 -22.38
C VAL A 100 3.18 10.51 -21.53
N ASN A 101 2.15 11.10 -22.15
CA ASN A 101 1.06 11.74 -21.43
C ASN A 101 0.22 10.75 -20.60
N ASP A 102 -0.09 9.58 -21.17
CA ASP A 102 -0.79 8.50 -20.47
C ASP A 102 0.04 7.97 -19.29
N MET A 103 1.34 7.80 -19.48
CA MET A 103 2.26 7.37 -18.43
C MET A 103 2.30 8.38 -17.27
N GLN A 104 2.35 9.68 -17.57
CA GLN A 104 2.28 10.74 -16.56
C GLN A 104 0.92 10.78 -15.85
N THR A 105 -0.16 10.50 -16.58
CA THR A 105 -1.51 10.36 -16.02
C THR A 105 -1.58 9.18 -15.05
N TYR A 106 -1.03 8.02 -15.41
CA TYR A 106 -0.96 6.85 -14.52
C TYR A 106 -0.11 7.11 -13.29
N LYS A 107 1.03 7.78 -13.44
CA LYS A 107 1.89 8.19 -12.30
C LYS A 107 1.14 9.08 -11.32
N THR A 108 0.38 10.05 -11.82
CA THR A 108 -0.45 10.94 -10.99
C THR A 108 -1.55 10.17 -10.27
N LYS A 109 -2.25 9.27 -10.98
CA LYS A 109 -3.27 8.39 -10.40
C LYS A 109 -2.70 7.47 -9.32
N LEU A 110 -1.54 6.86 -9.57
CA LEU A 110 -0.82 6.01 -8.61
C LEU A 110 -0.44 6.79 -7.34
N HIS A 111 0.05 8.01 -7.48
CA HIS A 111 0.39 8.85 -6.32
C HIS A 111 -0.84 9.18 -5.46
N SER A 112 -1.95 9.58 -6.10
CA SER A 112 -3.23 9.83 -5.41
C SER A 112 -3.77 8.56 -4.72
N LEU A 113 -3.63 7.41 -5.39
CA LEU A 113 -4.11 6.13 -4.89
C LEU A 113 -3.34 5.66 -3.65
N LYS A 114 -2.02 5.85 -3.61
CA LYS A 114 -1.20 5.58 -2.41
C LYS A 114 -1.70 6.35 -1.20
N LYS A 115 -2.02 7.64 -1.36
CA LYS A 115 -2.60 8.48 -0.28
C LYS A 115 -3.97 7.94 0.15
N THR A 116 -4.80 7.52 -0.80
CA THR A 116 -6.11 6.92 -0.54
C THR A 116 -6.00 5.62 0.26
N ILE A 117 -5.11 4.71 -0.16
CA ILE A 117 -4.84 3.44 0.53
C ILE A 117 -4.40 3.70 1.97
N TRP A 118 -3.44 4.60 2.18
CA TRP A 118 -2.97 4.96 3.52
C TRP A 118 -4.08 5.52 4.40
N ASN A 119 -4.94 6.39 3.86
CA ASN A 119 -6.10 6.91 4.59
C ASN A 119 -7.09 5.81 4.96
N LEU A 120 -7.36 4.89 4.05
CA LEU A 120 -8.26 3.75 4.29
C LEU A 120 -7.70 2.79 5.33
N GLN A 121 -6.39 2.51 5.33
CA GLN A 121 -5.74 1.71 6.37
C GLN A 121 -5.89 2.34 7.76
N ARG A 122 -5.63 3.66 7.85
CA ARG A 122 -5.83 4.39 9.12
C ARG A 122 -7.28 4.37 9.56
N GLU A 123 -8.22 4.53 8.63
CA GLU A 123 -9.64 4.46 8.94
C GLU A 123 -10.06 3.06 9.42
N ALA A 124 -9.57 2.00 8.77
CA ALA A 124 -9.82 0.62 9.19
C ALA A 124 -9.33 0.40 10.63
N HIS A 125 -8.12 0.87 10.94
CA HIS A 125 -7.57 0.80 12.29
C HIS A 125 -8.40 1.60 13.31
N ARG A 126 -8.88 2.80 12.95
CA ARG A 126 -9.79 3.57 13.81
C ARG A 126 -11.11 2.85 14.07
N CYS A 127 -11.71 2.27 13.03
CA CYS A 127 -12.94 1.50 13.18
C CYS A 127 -12.73 0.30 14.10
N LEU A 128 -11.61 -0.42 13.94
CA LEU A 128 -11.26 -1.57 14.78
C LEU A 128 -11.06 -1.15 16.25
N ASN A 129 -10.41 -0.01 16.50
CA ASN A 129 -10.22 0.52 17.84
C ASN A 129 -11.53 0.99 18.50
N ALA A 130 -12.50 1.47 17.71
CA ALA A 130 -13.82 1.85 18.18
C ALA A 130 -14.69 0.64 18.57
N ILE A 131 -14.35 -0.57 18.10
CA ILE A 131 -15.05 -1.79 18.50
C ILE A 131 -14.59 -2.18 19.92
N PRO A 132 -15.52 -2.44 20.86
CA PRO A 132 -15.17 -2.84 22.21
C PRO A 132 -14.46 -4.20 22.22
N ASP A 133 -13.56 -4.37 23.19
CA ASP A 133 -12.84 -5.63 23.35
C ASP A 133 -13.81 -6.78 23.64
N GLY A 134 -13.68 -7.85 22.86
CA GLY A 134 -14.62 -8.95 22.91
C GLY A 134 -14.37 -9.98 21.81
N PRO A 135 -15.18 -11.04 21.77
CA PRO A 135 -15.04 -12.09 20.76
C PRO A 135 -15.17 -11.54 19.33
N LEU A 136 -16.01 -10.52 19.11
CA LEU A 136 -16.16 -9.87 17.82
C LEU A 136 -14.89 -9.14 17.37
N LYS A 137 -14.30 -8.31 18.23
CA LYS A 137 -13.04 -7.62 17.92
C LYS A 137 -11.91 -8.62 17.66
N ARG A 138 -11.77 -9.65 18.50
CA ARG A 138 -10.76 -10.70 18.31
C ARG A 138 -10.94 -11.45 17.00
N MET A 139 -12.17 -11.70 16.59
CA MET A 139 -12.48 -12.32 15.28
C MET A 139 -12.02 -11.43 14.12
N LEU A 140 -12.32 -10.12 14.17
CA LEU A 140 -11.90 -9.16 13.14
C LEU A 140 -10.37 -8.96 13.11
N CYS A 141 -9.73 -8.83 14.27
CA CYS A 141 -8.27 -8.74 14.38
C CYS A 141 -7.58 -9.98 13.81
N ALA A 142 -8.11 -11.18 14.13
CA ALA A 142 -7.54 -12.41 13.60
C ALA A 142 -7.76 -12.56 12.08
N HIS A 143 -8.83 -12.00 11.54
CA HIS A 143 -9.02 -11.91 10.10
C HIS A 143 -8.00 -10.96 9.45
N GLU A 144 -7.72 -9.80 10.05
CA GLU A 144 -6.66 -8.87 9.58
C GLU A 144 -5.25 -9.47 9.73
N GLY A 145 -5.04 -10.34 10.71
CA GLY A 145 -3.76 -11.02 10.93
C GLY A 145 -3.47 -12.16 9.94
N ARG A 146 -4.40 -12.52 9.04
CA ARG A 146 -4.12 -13.53 8.02
C ARG A 146 -3.29 -12.93 6.89
N ASP A 147 -2.28 -13.67 6.42
CA ASP A 147 -1.42 -13.21 5.33
C ASP A 147 -2.23 -12.88 4.06
N ASP A 148 -3.30 -13.66 3.82
CA ASP A 148 -4.27 -13.53 2.71
C ASP A 148 -5.34 -12.46 2.91
N TRP A 149 -5.44 -11.85 4.10
CA TRP A 149 -6.39 -10.75 4.29
C TRP A 149 -6.08 -9.63 3.29
N SER A 150 -4.78 -9.45 3.06
CA SER A 150 -4.20 -8.45 2.19
C SER A 150 -3.58 -9.02 0.93
N THR A 151 -3.35 -10.32 0.71
CA THR A 151 -2.62 -10.79 -0.52
C THR A 151 -3.36 -10.61 -1.86
N SER A 152 -4.36 -9.73 -1.94
CA SER A 152 -4.60 -8.93 -3.15
C SER A 152 -3.76 -7.64 -3.22
N ALA A 153 -2.76 -7.49 -2.34
CA ALA A 153 -1.94 -6.32 -2.04
C ALA A 153 -0.49 -6.74 -1.80
N PRO A 154 0.48 -6.14 -2.50
CA PRO A 154 1.87 -6.23 -2.08
C PRO A 154 2.07 -5.44 -0.77
N PRO A 155 3.10 -5.76 0.03
CA PRO A 155 3.41 -4.99 1.22
C PRO A 155 3.87 -3.59 0.78
N ILE A 156 2.99 -2.60 0.92
CA ILE A 156 3.31 -1.19 0.68
C ILE A 156 4.40 -0.71 1.66
N LEU A 157 4.64 -1.43 2.76
CA LEU A 157 5.68 -1.11 3.73
C LEU A 157 7.10 -1.55 3.33
N THR A 158 7.29 -2.55 2.44
CA THR A 158 8.63 -2.89 1.92
C THR A 158 9.00 -2.10 0.66
N SER A 159 8.02 -1.55 -0.06
CA SER A 159 8.27 -0.80 -1.30
C SER A 159 8.52 0.70 -1.09
N ILE A 160 8.23 1.27 0.09
CA ILE A 160 8.61 2.66 0.41
C ILE A 160 10.12 2.76 0.70
N SER A 161 10.77 1.74 1.29
CA SER A 161 12.24 1.76 1.44
C SER A 161 12.93 1.50 0.10
N ALA A 162 12.46 0.51 -0.68
CA ALA A 162 13.04 0.20 -1.99
C ALA A 162 12.84 1.30 -3.04
N SER A 163 11.71 2.03 -2.99
CA SER A 163 11.47 3.16 -3.90
C SER A 163 12.29 4.39 -3.56
N ASN A 164 12.72 4.56 -2.30
CA ASN A 164 13.67 5.60 -1.92
C ASN A 164 15.09 5.23 -2.35
N ASP A 165 15.49 3.94 -2.22
CA ASP A 165 16.79 3.46 -2.68
C ASP A 165 16.95 3.54 -4.21
N MET A 166 15.91 3.22 -4.99
CA MET A 166 15.97 3.37 -6.46
C MET A 166 16.06 4.84 -6.90
N ASN A 167 15.41 5.76 -6.18
CA ASN A 167 15.45 7.19 -6.51
C ASN A 167 16.78 7.84 -6.08
N GLU A 168 17.37 7.39 -4.96
CA GLU A 168 18.75 7.71 -4.56
C GLU A 168 19.76 7.16 -5.56
N GLN A 169 19.65 5.91 -5.99
CA GLN A 169 20.54 5.33 -7.02
C GLN A 169 20.42 6.05 -8.37
N ALA A 170 19.21 6.45 -8.78
CA ALA A 170 19.01 7.25 -9.99
C ALA A 170 19.60 8.67 -9.86
N ARG A 171 19.54 9.27 -8.65
CA ARG A 171 20.15 10.57 -8.35
C ARG A 171 21.68 10.49 -8.36
N VAL A 172 22.25 9.46 -7.75
CA VAL A 172 23.70 9.21 -7.73
C VAL A 172 24.23 8.92 -9.14
N ARG A 173 23.52 8.11 -9.93
CA ARG A 173 23.90 7.86 -11.33
C ARG A 173 23.85 9.12 -12.19
N ARG A 174 22.86 10.00 -12.00
CA ARG A 174 22.81 11.30 -12.68
C ARG A 174 23.96 12.23 -12.26
N SER A 175 24.35 12.25 -10.99
CA SER A 175 25.51 13.06 -10.56
C SER A 175 26.83 12.54 -11.11
N ILE A 176 26.97 11.22 -11.30
CA ILE A 176 28.17 10.62 -11.89
C ILE A 176 28.26 10.99 -13.39
N ILE A 177 27.15 10.83 -14.13
CA ILE A 177 27.11 11.17 -15.57
C ILE A 177 27.41 12.66 -15.81
N VAL A 178 26.84 13.56 -15.00
CA VAL A 178 27.12 15.00 -15.11
C VAL A 178 28.57 15.35 -14.77
N SER A 179 29.19 14.62 -13.83
CA SER A 179 30.61 14.83 -13.47
C SER A 179 31.57 14.30 -14.55
N GLU A 180 31.17 13.24 -15.25
CA GLU A 180 31.94 12.61 -16.33
C GLU A 180 31.84 13.43 -17.63
N GLU A 181 30.68 14.02 -17.90
CA GLU A 181 30.44 14.92 -19.04
C GLU A 181 31.18 16.27 -18.87
N LEU A 182 31.30 16.79 -17.64
CA LEU A 182 32.13 17.95 -17.30
C LEU A 182 33.64 17.65 -17.38
N ALA A 183 34.06 16.40 -17.22
CA ALA A 183 35.46 15.98 -17.34
C ALA A 183 35.88 15.71 -18.80
N GLN A 184 34.92 15.56 -19.72
CA GLN A 184 35.17 15.30 -21.16
C GLN A 184 34.91 16.52 -22.06
N ALA A 185 34.63 17.70 -21.49
CA ALA A 185 34.56 18.94 -22.26
C ALA A 185 35.92 19.19 -22.96
N PRO A 186 35.95 19.42 -24.29
CA PRO A 186 37.20 19.69 -24.99
C PRO A 186 37.79 21.02 -24.50
N GLN A 187 39.05 21.00 -24.05
CA GLN A 187 39.82 22.23 -23.89
C GLN A 187 40.03 22.84 -25.27
N GLU A 188 39.21 23.82 -25.64
CA GLU A 188 39.54 24.73 -26.74
C GLU A 188 40.84 25.45 -26.40
N GLN A 189 41.84 25.20 -27.26
CA GLN A 189 43.18 25.73 -27.19
C GLN A 189 43.15 27.26 -27.27
N VAL A 190 43.48 27.93 -26.17
CA VAL A 190 43.97 29.32 -26.20
C VAL A 190 45.46 29.25 -26.54
N GLY A 191 45.79 29.39 -27.82
CA GLY A 191 47.17 29.30 -28.29
C GLY A 191 47.43 30.08 -29.58
N ALA A 192 48.10 31.22 -29.42
CA ALA A 192 48.96 31.90 -30.38
C ALA A 192 48.33 32.66 -31.57
N ARG A 193 48.33 34.00 -31.46
CA ARG A 193 48.63 34.89 -32.61
C ARG A 193 49.30 36.19 -32.12
N GLN A 194 50.62 36.17 -32.04
CA GLN A 194 51.47 37.35 -32.10
C GLN A 194 52.38 37.19 -33.31
N GLU A 195 52.27 38.11 -34.27
CA GLU A 195 53.31 38.65 -35.17
C GLU A 195 52.56 39.57 -36.17
N ALA A 196 52.66 40.89 -36.02
CA ALA A 196 53.74 41.78 -36.47
C ALA A 196 53.47 42.33 -37.88
N THR A 197 53.11 43.61 -37.96
CA THR A 197 53.65 44.51 -39.00
C THR A 197 53.59 45.95 -38.50
N SER A 198 54.77 46.54 -38.40
CA SER A 198 55.10 47.91 -38.11
C SER A 198 54.52 48.90 -39.14
N SER A 199 54.18 50.08 -38.62
CA SER A 199 54.49 51.43 -39.13
C SER A 199 54.56 51.68 -40.65
N SER A 200 53.73 52.61 -41.14
CA SER A 200 54.23 53.73 -41.96
C SER A 200 53.26 54.92 -41.95
N SER A 201 53.74 56.03 -41.41
CA SER A 201 53.26 57.40 -41.62
C SER A 201 53.43 57.84 -43.08
N VAL A 202 52.51 58.65 -43.61
CA VAL A 202 52.61 60.11 -43.84
C VAL A 202 51.19 60.65 -43.97
#